data_AF-A0A3E1K7Y9-F1
#
_entry.id   AF-A0A3E1K7Y9-F1
#
_cell.length_a   1.000
_cell.length_b   1.000
_cell.length_c   1.000
_cell.angle_alpha   90.00
_cell.angle_beta   90.00
_cell.angle_gamma   90.00
#
_symmetry.space_group_name_H-M   'P 1'
#
loop_
_entity.id
_entity.type
_entity.pdbx_description
1 polymer ?
#
loop_
_entity_poly.entity_id
_entity_poly.type
_entity_poly.pdbx_seq_one_letter_code
_entity_poly.pdbx_strand_id
1 'polypeptide(L)'
;MLAGLLAGCGGGTDTEGQAVEGEAAFGRHCAGCHGMQGQGRPPAFPPLAGSEWLALPPEGLTAIVLLGLRGEIEVAGQDYAGYMPPMQHIDDERVAEIVRYIKRRWSQATPDWTAGDVAALRARLADRRTPEGRAGVERILQELQ
;
A
#
# COMPACT_ATOMS: atom_id res chain seq x y z
N MET A 1 -27.11 -17.39 -45.03
CA MET A 1 -27.36 -17.98 -43.70
C MET A 1 -26.01 -18.06 -42.98
N LEU A 2 -25.59 -16.98 -42.34
CA LEU A 2 -25.60 -16.80 -40.87
C LEU A 2 -24.76 -17.85 -40.14
N ALA A 3 -23.45 -17.60 -40.05
CA ALA A 3 -22.57 -18.20 -39.05
C ALA A 3 -22.32 -17.15 -37.96
N GLY A 4 -23.03 -17.30 -36.84
CA GLY A 4 -23.01 -16.38 -35.70
C GLY A 4 -22.03 -16.81 -34.62
N LEU A 5 -21.28 -15.81 -34.13
CA LEU A 5 -20.76 -15.57 -32.79
C LEU A 5 -20.19 -16.77 -31.99
N LEU A 6 -18.86 -16.79 -31.88
CA LEU A 6 -18.16 -17.35 -30.72
C LEU A 6 -18.18 -16.32 -29.58
N ALA A 7 -18.83 -16.69 -28.49
CA ALA A 7 -18.81 -15.96 -27.22
C ALA A 7 -17.41 -16.08 -26.59
N GLY A 8 -16.71 -14.95 -26.44
CA GLY A 8 -15.52 -14.84 -25.60
C GLY A 8 -15.92 -14.78 -24.13
N CYS A 9 -15.35 -15.65 -23.30
CA CYS A 9 -15.53 -15.61 -21.85
C CYS A 9 -15.00 -14.30 -21.27
N GLY A 10 -15.79 -13.72 -20.37
CA GLY A 10 -15.62 -12.39 -19.80
C GLY A 10 -14.29 -12.20 -19.08
N GLY A 11 -13.59 -11.15 -19.48
CA GLY A 11 -12.57 -10.51 -18.67
C GLY A 11 -13.10 -9.15 -18.21
N GLY A 12 -13.19 -9.00 -16.89
CA GLY A 12 -13.16 -7.71 -16.20
C GLY A 12 -14.49 -7.02 -15.98
N THR A 13 -15.03 -7.16 -14.76
CA THR A 13 -15.71 -6.08 -14.02
C THR A 13 -15.76 -6.43 -12.53
N ASP A 14 -14.62 -6.32 -11.82
CA ASP A 14 -14.56 -6.54 -10.37
C ASP A 14 -14.36 -5.23 -9.58
N THR A 15 -14.81 -4.10 -10.13
CA THR A 15 -14.50 -2.78 -9.55
C THR A 15 -15.24 -2.52 -8.23
N GLU A 16 -16.43 -3.11 -8.01
CA GLU A 16 -17.22 -2.91 -6.79
C GLU A 16 -16.89 -3.90 -5.67
N GLY A 17 -16.67 -5.18 -5.99
CA GLY A 17 -16.30 -6.20 -5.00
C GLY A 17 -14.91 -5.94 -4.38
N GLN A 18 -13.91 -5.66 -5.23
CA GLN A 18 -12.53 -5.42 -4.78
C GLN A 18 -12.36 -4.09 -4.02
N ALA A 19 -13.26 -3.12 -4.23
CA ALA A 19 -13.22 -1.85 -3.50
C ALA A 19 -13.61 -2.01 -2.02
N VAL A 20 -14.60 -2.86 -1.74
CA VAL A 20 -15.09 -3.17 -0.38
C VAL A 20 -14.04 -3.96 0.41
N GLU A 21 -13.26 -4.81 -0.26
CA GLU A 21 -12.25 -5.63 0.40
C GLU A 21 -11.06 -4.81 0.91
N GLY A 22 -10.57 -3.85 0.12
CA GLY A 22 -9.45 -2.99 0.53
C GLY A 22 -9.77 -2.06 1.71
N GLU A 23 -10.99 -1.53 1.79
CA GLU A 23 -11.41 -0.74 2.96
C GLU A 23 -11.51 -1.59 4.23
N ALA A 24 -12.13 -2.78 4.12
CA ALA A 24 -12.26 -3.69 5.25
C ALA A 24 -10.88 -4.19 5.72
N ALA A 25 -9.96 -4.44 4.80
CA ALA A 25 -8.57 -4.74 5.08
C ALA A 25 -7.87 -3.63 5.86
N PHE A 26 -7.95 -2.40 5.34
CA PHE A 26 -7.38 -1.22 5.99
C PHE A 26 -7.95 -1.03 7.39
N GLY A 27 -9.27 -1.19 7.55
CA GLY A 27 -9.94 -1.09 8.84
C GLY A 27 -9.40 -2.08 9.88
N ARG A 28 -9.09 -3.31 9.47
CA ARG A 28 -8.56 -4.35 10.35
C ARG A 28 -7.08 -4.15 10.72
N HIS A 29 -6.26 -3.74 9.76
CA HIS A 29 -4.79 -3.78 9.93
C HIS A 29 -4.16 -2.40 10.17
N CYS A 30 -4.77 -1.32 9.69
CA CYS A 30 -4.12 0.00 9.61
C CYS A 30 -4.84 1.07 10.43
N ALA A 31 -6.17 1.04 10.47
CA ALA A 31 -6.99 2.10 11.06
C ALA A 31 -6.80 2.25 12.58
N GLY A 32 -6.32 1.22 13.29
CA GLY A 32 -6.01 1.33 14.72
C GLY A 32 -4.94 2.40 15.04
N CYS A 33 -4.03 2.65 14.09
CA CYS A 33 -2.99 3.68 14.22
C CYS A 33 -3.27 4.90 13.32
N HIS A 34 -3.64 4.67 12.06
CA HIS A 34 -3.84 5.75 11.08
C HIS A 34 -5.26 6.34 11.07
N GLY A 35 -6.20 5.73 11.81
CA GLY A 35 -7.62 6.12 11.83
C GLY A 35 -8.36 5.73 10.55
N MET A 36 -9.68 5.51 10.66
CA MET A 36 -10.52 5.14 9.51
C MET A 36 -10.54 6.18 8.39
N GLN A 37 -10.29 7.46 8.71
CA GLN A 37 -10.22 8.54 7.72
C GLN A 37 -8.78 8.85 7.29
N GLY A 38 -7.79 8.08 7.75
CA GLY A 38 -6.37 8.33 7.49
C GLY A 38 -5.85 9.57 8.20
N GLN A 39 -6.53 10.04 9.25
CA GLN A 39 -6.22 11.27 9.95
C GLN A 39 -5.03 11.16 10.93
N GLY A 40 -4.57 9.94 11.21
CA GLY A 40 -3.51 9.68 12.18
C GLY A 40 -3.89 10.07 13.61
N ARG A 41 -2.87 10.19 14.46
CA ARG A 41 -2.95 10.72 15.83
C ARG A 41 -1.64 11.42 16.17
N PRO A 42 -1.44 12.68 15.73
CA PRO A 42 -0.22 13.40 16.00
C PRO A 42 0.02 13.59 17.51
N PRO A 43 1.28 13.52 17.98
CA PRO A 43 2.50 13.25 17.22
C PRO A 43 2.84 11.75 17.12
N ALA A 44 1.96 10.84 17.55
CA ALA A 44 2.26 9.42 17.67
C ALA A 44 2.13 8.65 16.35
N PHE A 45 1.11 8.94 15.54
CA PHE A 45 0.84 8.25 14.28
C PHE A 45 0.60 9.27 13.16
N PRO A 46 1.35 9.18 12.05
CA PRO A 46 1.21 10.14 10.96
C PRO A 46 -0.11 9.96 10.21
N PRO A 47 -0.69 11.06 9.66
CA PRO A 47 -1.83 10.96 8.76
C PRO A 47 -1.40 10.33 7.42
N LEU A 48 -2.30 9.55 6.83
CA LEU A 48 -2.22 9.14 5.42
C LEU A 48 -2.93 10.16 4.53
N ALA A 49 -4.03 10.74 5.02
CA ALA A 49 -4.75 11.80 4.34
C ALA A 49 -3.86 13.04 4.19
N GLY A 50 -3.67 13.51 2.95
CA GLY A 50 -2.82 14.67 2.66
C GLY A 50 -1.31 14.39 2.76
N SER A 51 -0.90 13.13 2.92
CA SER A 51 0.51 12.75 3.03
C SER A 51 1.21 12.76 1.67
N GLU A 52 2.33 13.47 1.60
CA GLU A 52 3.28 13.47 0.48
C GLU A 52 3.97 12.10 0.26
N TRP A 53 3.82 11.17 1.22
CA TRP A 53 4.30 9.80 1.07
C TRP A 53 3.47 8.99 0.08
N LEU A 54 2.22 9.40 -0.19
CA LEU A 54 1.39 8.76 -1.20
C LEU A 54 1.88 8.97 -2.63
N ALA A 55 2.83 9.89 -2.84
CA ALA A 55 3.55 10.06 -4.10
C ALA A 55 4.54 8.91 -4.40
N LEU A 56 4.91 8.10 -3.40
CA LEU A 56 5.69 6.88 -3.63
C LEU A 56 4.92 5.93 -4.56
N PRO A 57 5.63 5.18 -5.42
CA PRO A 57 4.99 4.15 -6.24
C PRO A 57 4.44 3.02 -5.33
N PRO A 58 3.53 2.16 -5.83
CA PRO A 58 2.95 1.08 -5.05
C PRO A 58 3.98 0.17 -4.35
N GLU A 59 5.14 -0.04 -4.98
CA GLU A 59 6.29 -0.76 -4.43
C GLU A 59 6.78 -0.12 -3.11
N GLY A 60 6.81 1.21 -3.04
CA GLY A 60 7.31 1.95 -1.88
C GLY A 60 6.38 1.81 -0.69
N LEU A 61 5.07 1.95 -0.91
CA LEU A 61 4.06 1.72 0.13
C LEU A 61 4.05 0.24 0.56
N THR A 62 4.19 -0.68 -0.39
CA THR A 62 4.27 -2.12 -0.10
C THR A 62 5.52 -2.44 0.71
N ALA A 63 6.68 -1.86 0.40
CA ALA A 63 7.90 -2.03 1.17
C ALA A 63 7.74 -1.54 2.61
N ILE A 64 7.06 -0.41 2.83
CA ILE A 64 6.74 0.09 4.18
C ILE A 64 5.82 -0.91 4.92
N VAL A 65 4.79 -1.45 4.26
CA VAL A 65 3.90 -2.44 4.88
C VAL A 65 4.66 -3.72 5.25
N LEU A 66 5.51 -4.23 4.36
CA LEU A 66 6.19 -5.51 4.53
C LEU A 66 7.40 -5.44 5.46
N LEU A 67 8.17 -4.35 5.43
CA LEU A 67 9.41 -4.21 6.20
C LEU A 67 9.24 -3.33 7.45
N GLY A 68 8.10 -2.64 7.56
CA GLY A 68 7.90 -1.57 8.52
C GLY A 68 8.60 -0.28 8.11
N LEU A 69 8.60 0.69 9.01
CA LEU A 69 9.32 1.96 8.84
C LEU A 69 9.77 2.45 10.21
N ARG A 70 11.00 2.95 10.33
CA ARG A 70 11.51 3.52 11.58
C ARG A 70 12.24 4.83 11.38
N GLY A 71 12.46 5.53 12.48
CA GLY A 71 13.25 6.76 12.52
C GLY A 71 12.37 8.00 12.39
N GLU A 72 13.03 9.12 12.13
CA GLU A 72 12.40 10.42 11.95
C GLU A 72 11.87 10.55 10.53
N ILE A 73 10.63 11.04 10.42
CA ILE A 73 9.97 11.37 9.16
C ILE A 73 9.19 12.67 9.32
N GLU A 74 9.08 13.41 8.24
CA GLU A 74 8.10 14.48 8.10
C GLU A 74 6.88 13.92 7.36
N VAL A 75 5.68 14.27 7.83
CA VAL A 75 4.42 14.01 7.14
C VAL A 75 3.50 15.21 7.29
N ALA A 76 3.06 15.78 6.18
CA ALA A 76 2.20 16.97 6.14
C ALA A 76 2.75 18.15 6.98
N GLY A 77 4.07 18.37 6.94
CA GLY A 77 4.76 19.45 7.66
C GLY A 77 4.88 19.24 9.17
N GLN A 78 4.68 18.01 9.66
CA GLN A 78 4.90 17.65 11.06
C GLN A 78 5.91 16.51 11.19
N ASP A 79 6.77 16.59 12.20
CA ASP A 79 7.75 15.55 12.51
C ASP A 79 7.14 14.41 13.32
N TYR A 80 7.54 13.19 12.95
CA TYR A 80 7.20 11.95 13.64
C TYR A 80 8.49 11.16 13.87
N ALA A 81 8.71 10.73 15.12
CA ALA A 81 9.79 9.82 15.48
C ALA A 81 9.17 8.54 16.01
N GLY A 82 9.13 7.50 15.19
CA GLY A 82 8.36 6.30 15.51
C GLY A 82 8.86 5.03 14.85
N TYR A 83 8.09 3.98 15.10
CA TYR A 83 8.28 2.67 14.49
C TYR A 83 6.92 2.12 14.06
N MET A 84 6.76 1.91 12.76
CA MET A 84 5.69 1.11 12.18
C MET A 84 6.21 -0.33 12.05
N PRO A 85 5.65 -1.30 12.79
CA PRO A 85 6.08 -2.69 12.69
C PRO A 85 5.83 -3.29 11.30
N PRO A 86 6.66 -4.25 10.86
CA PRO A 86 6.41 -4.99 9.63
C PRO A 86 5.13 -5.83 9.76
N MET A 87 4.31 -5.83 8.70
CA MET A 87 3.05 -6.58 8.63
C MET A 87 3.16 -7.79 7.69
N GLN A 88 4.27 -8.55 7.79
CA GLN A 88 4.53 -9.71 6.93
C GLN A 88 3.48 -10.83 7.04
N HIS A 89 2.70 -10.86 8.12
CA HIS A 89 1.63 -11.82 8.36
C HIS A 89 0.41 -11.61 7.46
N ILE A 90 0.29 -10.44 6.80
CA ILE A 90 -0.76 -10.16 5.83
C ILE A 90 -0.37 -10.81 4.49
N ASP A 91 -1.29 -11.55 3.89
CA ASP A 91 -1.11 -12.17 2.58
C ASP A 91 -1.02 -11.14 1.44
N ASP A 92 -0.53 -11.59 0.29
CA ASP A 92 -0.19 -10.71 -0.82
C ASP A 92 -1.42 -10.05 -1.47
N GLU A 93 -2.54 -10.75 -1.52
CA GLU A 93 -3.81 -10.23 -2.04
C GLU A 93 -4.33 -9.09 -1.18
N ARG A 94 -4.35 -9.31 0.14
CA ARG A 94 -4.77 -8.30 1.11
C ARG A 94 -3.82 -7.08 1.15
N VAL A 95 -2.51 -7.29 1.03
CA VAL A 95 -1.56 -6.16 0.92
C VAL A 95 -1.81 -5.35 -0.36
N ALA A 96 -2.03 -6.02 -1.50
CA ALA A 96 -2.31 -5.35 -2.76
C ALA A 96 -3.58 -4.49 -2.68
N GLU A 97 -4.66 -5.05 -2.11
CA GLU A 97 -5.90 -4.32 -1.84
C GLU A 97 -5.72 -3.11 -0.94
N ILE A 98 -4.97 -3.25 0.17
CA ILE A 98 -4.69 -2.15 1.10
C ILE A 98 -3.97 -1.01 0.37
N VAL A 99 -2.90 -1.33 -0.37
CA VAL A 99 -2.12 -0.32 -1.10
C VAL A 99 -2.97 0.39 -2.15
N ARG A 100 -3.77 -0.36 -2.93
CA ARG A 100 -4.71 0.22 -3.88
C ARG A 100 -5.76 1.09 -3.16
N TYR A 101 -6.32 0.65 -2.04
CA TYR A 101 -7.30 1.43 -1.26
C TYR A 101 -6.70 2.74 -0.76
N ILE A 102 -5.53 2.70 -0.12
CA ILE A 102 -4.83 3.90 0.40
C ILE A 102 -4.64 4.93 -0.73
N LYS A 103 -4.10 4.50 -1.88
CA LYS A 103 -3.82 5.40 -3.01
C LYS A 103 -5.11 5.95 -3.64
N ARG A 104 -6.14 5.13 -3.81
CA ARG A 104 -7.45 5.63 -4.29
C ARG A 104 -8.06 6.63 -3.33
N ARG A 105 -8.03 6.33 -2.03
CA ARG A 105 -8.77 7.08 -1.01
C ARG A 105 -8.21 8.47 -0.75
N TRP A 106 -6.89 8.64 -0.83
CA TRP A 106 -6.21 9.88 -0.43
C TRP A 106 -5.28 10.49 -1.47
N SER A 107 -4.98 9.80 -2.58
CA SER A 107 -4.22 10.38 -3.71
C SER A 107 -4.94 10.29 -5.05
N GLN A 108 -6.19 9.78 -5.08
CA GLN A 108 -6.99 9.53 -6.29
C GLN A 108 -6.32 8.59 -7.33
N ALA A 109 -5.21 7.93 -6.96
CA ALA A 109 -4.48 7.06 -7.87
C ALA A 109 -5.05 5.64 -7.82
N THR A 110 -5.23 5.04 -9.00
CA THR A 110 -5.75 3.68 -9.17
C THR A 110 -4.68 2.80 -9.83
N PRO A 111 -3.60 2.45 -9.12
CA PRO A 111 -2.56 1.61 -9.71
C PRO A 111 -3.09 0.21 -10.01
N ASP A 112 -2.61 -0.36 -11.11
CA ASP A 112 -2.73 -1.80 -11.38
C ASP A 112 -1.68 -2.53 -10.54
N TRP A 113 -2.02 -2.75 -9.26
CA TRP A 113 -1.15 -3.37 -8.27
C TRP A 113 -1.79 -4.66 -7.76
N THR A 114 -1.22 -5.79 -8.15
CA THR A 114 -1.82 -7.13 -7.99
C THR A 114 -1.17 -7.92 -6.85
N ALA A 115 -1.81 -9.01 -6.44
CA ALA A 115 -1.21 -9.99 -5.53
C ALA A 115 0.12 -10.55 -6.07
N GLY A 116 0.22 -10.76 -7.38
CA GLY A 116 1.44 -11.24 -8.04
C GLY A 116 2.60 -10.25 -7.91
N ASP A 117 2.33 -8.95 -8.04
CA ASP A 117 3.33 -7.90 -7.86
C ASP A 117 3.84 -7.84 -6.42
N VAL A 118 2.93 -7.98 -5.45
CA VAL A 118 3.30 -8.04 -4.03
C VAL A 118 4.14 -9.29 -3.74
N ALA A 119 3.75 -10.45 -4.25
CA ALA A 119 4.51 -11.68 -4.06
C ALA A 119 5.93 -11.57 -4.64
N ALA A 120 6.05 -11.04 -5.87
CA ALA A 120 7.33 -10.79 -6.52
C ALA A 120 8.18 -9.80 -5.71
N LEU A 121 7.59 -8.70 -5.24
CA LEU A 121 8.29 -7.73 -4.41
C LEU A 121 8.71 -8.33 -3.07
N ARG A 122 7.84 -9.09 -2.38
CA ARG A 122 8.16 -9.78 -1.12
C ARG A 122 9.37 -10.68 -1.25
N ALA A 123 9.47 -11.44 -2.34
CA ALA A 123 10.64 -12.28 -2.62
C ALA A 123 11.93 -11.45 -2.74
N ARG A 124 11.86 -10.28 -3.41
CA ARG A 124 12.99 -9.35 -3.56
C ARG A 124 13.38 -8.62 -2.27
N LEU A 125 12.46 -8.56 -1.30
CA LEU A 125 12.65 -7.90 -0.02
C LEU A 125 13.04 -8.85 1.13
N ALA A 126 13.11 -10.17 0.90
CA ALA A 126 13.25 -11.18 1.96
C ALA A 126 14.41 -10.92 2.95
N ASP A 127 15.56 -10.46 2.45
CA ASP A 127 16.76 -10.20 3.26
C ASP A 127 16.95 -8.72 3.62
N ARG A 128 15.93 -7.88 3.36
CA ARG A 128 16.01 -6.44 3.59
C ARG A 128 15.64 -6.11 5.02
N ARG A 129 16.34 -5.10 5.57
CA ARG A 129 16.08 -4.54 6.89
C ARG A 129 15.00 -3.47 6.82
N THR A 130 14.33 -3.19 7.94
CA THR A 130 13.41 -2.05 8.07
C THR A 130 14.10 -0.75 7.64
N PRO A 131 13.53 -0.01 6.66
CA PRO A 131 14.09 1.26 6.21
C PRO A 131 14.06 2.34 7.29
N GLU A 132 15.08 3.20 7.27
CA GLU A 132 15.15 4.41 8.10
C GLU A 132 14.64 5.62 7.30
N GLY A 133 13.50 6.16 7.73
CA GLY A 133 12.86 7.32 7.12
C GLY A 133 12.60 7.20 5.62
N ARG A 134 12.35 8.34 4.97
CA ARG A 134 12.01 8.38 3.54
C ARG A 134 13.16 7.92 2.66
N ALA A 135 14.38 8.40 2.95
CA ALA A 135 15.57 8.05 2.21
C ALA A 135 15.87 6.54 2.23
N GLY A 136 15.54 5.84 3.33
CA GLY A 136 15.66 4.39 3.41
C GLY A 136 14.73 3.68 2.42
N VAL A 137 13.48 4.15 2.28
CA VAL A 137 12.51 3.60 1.33
C VAL A 137 12.93 3.89 -0.11
N GLU A 138 13.38 5.11 -0.40
CA GLU A 138 13.83 5.50 -1.73
C GLU A 138 15.07 4.72 -2.19
N ARG A 139 15.98 4.40 -1.26
CA ARG A 139 17.12 3.52 -1.56
C ARG A 139 16.66 2.11 -1.96
N ILE A 140 15.69 1.54 -1.24
CA ILE A 140 15.10 0.25 -1.61
C ILE A 140 14.54 0.32 -3.03
N LEU A 141 13.79 1.38 -3.36
CA LEU A 141 13.21 1.56 -4.70
C LEU A 141 14.27 1.67 -5.81
N GLN A 142 15.37 2.36 -5.55
CA GLN A 142 16.49 2.46 -6.50
C GLN A 142 17.14 1.11 -6.76
N GLU A 143 17.31 0.28 -5.72
CA GLU A 143 17.88 -1.07 -5.84
C GLU A 143 16.91 -2.08 -6.48
N LEU A 144 15.63 -1.72 -6.65
CA LEU A 144 14.65 -2.55 -7.33
C LEU A 144 14.61 -2.33 -8.85
N GLN A 145 15.36 -1.36 -9.38
CA GLN A 145 15.50 -1.08 -10.81
C GLN A 145 16.69 -1.87 -11.39
#